data_AF-A0A1F3GZM8-F1
#
_entry.id   AF-A0A1F3GZM8-F1
#
_cell.length_a   1.000
_cell.length_b   1.000
_cell.length_c   1.000
_cell.angle_alpha   90.00
_cell.angle_beta   90.00
_cell.angle_gamma   90.00
#
_symmetry.space_group_name_H-M   'P 1'
#
loop_
_entity.id
_entity.type
_entity.pdbx_description
1 polymer ?
#
loop_
_entity_poly.entity_id
_entity_poly.type
_entity_poly.pdbx_seq_one_letter_code
_entity_poly.pdbx_strand_id
1 'polypeptide(L)'
;MKIYKLFFFAAIALGFMACNADDQPAVPLHETDSYASITVKFPGKASTRALPGDYNQNGVWTGRDTLETVSVFLVNTSKGVVDYNSFTKSAFQEIDVNGILHPNLALKATAGEAVRAYVVINGEAGILNTLKATSAANFQAAFAAVAQKIASQVAWLNANGKETIMMTNDADSYLINVTSGVTEEEAMAGTGNHVQVQVERVVSRAFMTVTPEAASGAGWPVNAIVGGAETQIAKVTGITYAVGQSNKEFYIMKKTNYEVPGNVYMFLPTSYTYWTTYNAMFDYTGLASFTPVTSWTYDIANVATQLAAETTSKFVLPVNHVVGETDLDVARDFYKKGNTTYFEIRATFMPLQVDGTTPTFTTPTTVFWGENDKKFYSTRALAVAQGQKATEFTNGVMKYVLWLNPNSMTSTGTDPNPKISPTVRNQVYHAHIDAFLRMGLPNNPLNPADPDNVDNPDNPINVEDPLKTDFTYLSVSVKVLPWTIHSYRYSLTEPGTMY
;
A
#
# COMPACT_ATOMS: atom_id res chain seq x y z
N MET A 1 28.29 -59.33 -63.91
CA MET A 1 28.76 -57.94 -63.65
C MET A 1 27.92 -57.38 -62.50
N LYS A 2 28.50 -56.64 -61.55
CA LYS A 2 27.82 -56.24 -60.29
C LYS A 2 27.04 -54.92 -60.45
N ILE A 3 25.91 -54.77 -59.77
CA ILE A 3 25.30 -53.48 -59.41
C ILE A 3 24.94 -53.54 -57.92
N TYR A 4 25.29 -52.48 -57.17
CA TYR A 4 25.11 -52.34 -55.72
C TYR A 4 25.13 -50.84 -55.35
N LYS A 5 24.63 -50.53 -54.15
CA LYS A 5 24.55 -49.21 -53.46
C LYS A 5 23.34 -48.36 -53.87
N LEU A 6 22.40 -47.95 -53.00
CA LEU A 6 22.37 -47.56 -51.58
C LEU A 6 22.62 -46.06 -51.33
N PHE A 7 21.65 -45.47 -50.61
CA PHE A 7 21.46 -44.08 -50.15
C PHE A 7 22.70 -43.29 -49.70
N PHE A 8 22.66 -41.97 -49.94
CA PHE A 8 22.86 -40.92 -48.92
C PHE A 8 22.44 -39.53 -49.47
N PHE A 9 21.53 -38.83 -48.80
CA PHE A 9 21.44 -37.36 -48.83
C PHE A 9 20.82 -36.87 -47.52
N ALA A 10 21.53 -36.00 -46.80
CA ALA A 10 21.06 -35.39 -45.57
C ALA A 10 20.35 -34.06 -45.89
N ALA A 11 19.21 -33.81 -45.24
CA ALA A 11 18.53 -32.52 -45.27
C ALA A 11 18.80 -31.77 -43.96
N ILE A 12 19.49 -30.64 -44.03
CA ILE A 12 19.66 -29.71 -42.91
C ILE A 12 18.45 -28.78 -42.91
N ALA A 13 17.59 -28.89 -41.90
CA ALA A 13 16.51 -27.95 -41.67
C ALA A 13 17.04 -26.75 -40.87
N LEU A 14 16.96 -25.55 -41.46
CA LEU A 14 17.40 -24.30 -40.85
C LEU A 14 16.37 -23.82 -39.82
N GLY A 15 16.75 -23.80 -38.55
CA GLY A 15 15.99 -23.11 -37.50
C GLY A 15 16.22 -21.60 -37.58
N PHE A 16 15.14 -20.82 -37.63
CA PHE A 16 15.23 -19.36 -37.53
C PHE A 16 15.58 -18.94 -36.10
N MET A 17 16.76 -18.35 -35.93
CA MET A 17 17.12 -17.61 -34.70
C MET A 17 16.53 -16.20 -34.75
N ALA A 18 15.96 -15.77 -33.63
CA ALA A 18 15.74 -14.36 -33.32
C ALA A 18 16.38 -14.04 -31.96
N CYS A 19 17.54 -13.38 -31.97
CA CYS A 19 18.12 -12.64 -30.84
C CYS A 19 17.66 -11.17 -30.96
N ASN A 20 17.65 -10.31 -29.95
CA ASN A 20 18.49 -10.11 -28.76
C ASN A 20 17.58 -9.64 -27.58
N ALA A 21 17.95 -9.42 -26.32
CA ALA A 21 19.23 -9.23 -25.60
C ALA A 21 18.93 -9.46 -24.09
N ASP A 22 19.82 -9.76 -23.14
CA ASP A 22 21.25 -10.12 -23.11
C ASP A 22 21.53 -10.91 -21.80
N ASP A 23 22.76 -11.40 -21.60
CA ASP A 23 23.31 -12.12 -20.42
C ASP A 23 22.32 -12.51 -19.30
N GLN A 24 21.79 -13.73 -19.41
CA GLN A 24 21.27 -14.52 -18.31
C GLN A 24 22.15 -15.77 -18.14
N PRO A 25 22.43 -16.24 -16.90
CA PRO A 25 23.12 -17.50 -16.73
C PRO A 25 22.31 -18.61 -17.40
N ALA A 26 22.96 -19.38 -18.27
CA ALA A 26 22.30 -20.43 -19.05
C ALA A 26 21.80 -21.56 -18.14
N VAL A 27 20.53 -21.47 -17.74
CA VAL A 27 19.77 -22.61 -17.24
C VAL A 27 19.74 -23.65 -18.36
N PRO A 28 20.00 -24.95 -18.09
CA PRO A 28 19.92 -25.98 -19.12
C PRO A 28 18.53 -25.96 -19.78
N LEU A 29 18.51 -25.70 -21.08
CA LEU A 29 17.29 -25.77 -21.89
C LEU A 29 16.92 -27.25 -22.02
N HIS A 30 16.11 -27.75 -21.08
CA HIS A 30 15.50 -29.06 -21.21
C HIS A 30 14.44 -29.00 -22.32
N GLU A 31 14.17 -30.11 -22.99
CA GLU A 31 13.14 -30.16 -24.02
C GLU A 31 11.75 -30.15 -23.37
N THR A 32 11.04 -29.04 -23.51
CA THR A 32 9.60 -28.92 -23.20
C THR A 32 8.81 -29.68 -24.25
N ASP A 33 7.94 -30.60 -23.82
CA ASP A 33 7.15 -31.49 -24.70
C ASP A 33 5.67 -31.08 -24.82
N SER A 34 5.30 -29.91 -24.29
CA SER A 34 3.94 -29.37 -24.39
C SER A 34 3.88 -27.84 -24.20
N TYR A 35 2.65 -27.33 -24.20
CA TYR A 35 2.28 -25.96 -23.86
C TYR A 35 1.26 -25.95 -22.73
N ALA A 36 1.22 -24.85 -21.96
CA ALA A 36 0.24 -24.60 -20.90
C ALA A 36 -0.13 -23.11 -20.82
N SER A 37 -1.34 -22.79 -20.37
CA SER A 37 -1.80 -21.40 -20.24
C SER A 37 -2.26 -21.08 -18.81
N ILE A 38 -2.07 -19.82 -18.40
CA ILE A 38 -2.52 -19.32 -17.11
C ILE A 38 -3.42 -18.10 -17.27
N THR A 39 -4.69 -18.22 -16.91
CA THR A 39 -5.53 -17.02 -16.71
C THR A 39 -5.24 -16.43 -15.35
N VAL A 40 -5.10 -15.10 -15.30
CA VAL A 40 -4.84 -14.41 -14.04
C VAL A 40 -6.10 -13.71 -13.57
N LYS A 41 -6.66 -14.20 -12.47
CA LYS A 41 -7.85 -13.63 -11.84
C LYS A 41 -7.45 -12.62 -10.79
N PHE A 42 -7.79 -11.37 -11.02
CA PHE A 42 -7.58 -10.30 -10.05
C PHE A 42 -8.58 -10.40 -8.90
N PRO A 43 -8.38 -9.64 -7.81
CA PRO A 43 -9.36 -9.52 -6.76
C PRO A 43 -10.67 -8.95 -7.35
N GLY A 44 -11.69 -9.80 -7.50
CA GLY A 44 -13.04 -9.39 -7.89
C GLY A 44 -13.73 -8.66 -6.74
N LYS A 45 -15.01 -8.26 -6.91
CA LYS A 45 -15.85 -7.78 -5.80
C LYS A 45 -15.75 -8.76 -4.63
N ALA A 46 -15.06 -8.37 -3.57
CA ALA A 46 -14.79 -9.27 -2.47
C ALA A 46 -16.11 -9.62 -1.77
N SER A 47 -16.50 -10.89 -1.80
CA SER A 47 -17.10 -11.51 -0.62
C SER A 47 -16.00 -11.56 0.44
N THR A 48 -15.81 -10.42 1.10
CA THR A 48 -15.14 -10.20 2.39
C THR A 48 -14.31 -11.39 2.87
N ARG A 49 -13.00 -11.41 2.54
CA ARG A 49 -12.07 -12.29 3.27
C ARG A 49 -11.96 -11.75 4.69
N ALA A 50 -12.71 -12.36 5.59
CA ALA A 50 -12.71 -12.03 7.00
C ALA A 50 -11.33 -12.28 7.60
N LEU A 51 -10.54 -11.21 7.69
CA LEU A 51 -9.72 -11.02 8.88
C LEU A 51 -10.63 -11.08 10.12
N PRO A 52 -10.11 -11.49 11.29
CA PRO A 52 -10.70 -11.08 12.55
C PRO A 52 -10.68 -9.54 12.63
N GLY A 53 -11.80 -8.91 12.28
CA GLY A 53 -11.95 -7.46 12.34
C GLY A 53 -11.48 -6.67 11.11
N ASP A 54 -12.25 -6.74 10.01
CA ASP A 54 -12.30 -5.61 9.07
C ASP A 54 -13.46 -4.69 9.47
N TYR A 55 -13.14 -3.71 10.33
CA TYR A 55 -14.12 -2.98 11.14
C TYR A 55 -14.89 -1.88 10.39
N ASN A 56 -14.43 -1.46 9.21
CA ASN A 56 -14.91 -0.24 8.55
C ASN A 56 -15.23 -0.41 7.05
N GLN A 57 -15.68 -1.60 6.64
CA GLN A 57 -16.02 -1.93 5.26
C GLN A 57 -17.17 -1.06 4.71
N ASN A 58 -16.94 -0.34 3.62
CA ASN A 58 -18.02 0.07 2.70
C ASN A 58 -17.50 0.40 1.30
N GLY A 59 -18.30 0.13 0.26
CA GLY A 59 -17.93 0.37 -1.14
C GLY A 59 -16.89 -0.62 -1.69
N VAL A 60 -16.41 -0.34 -2.90
CA VAL A 60 -15.38 -1.11 -3.62
C VAL A 60 -14.57 -0.12 -4.46
N TRP A 61 -13.23 -0.21 -4.43
CA TRP A 61 -12.37 0.54 -5.35
C TRP A 61 -11.81 -0.37 -6.44
N THR A 62 -12.13 -0.06 -7.69
CA THR A 62 -11.66 -0.81 -8.85
C THR A 62 -10.20 -0.57 -9.21
N GLY A 63 -9.47 0.33 -8.54
CA GLY A 63 -8.09 0.60 -8.93
C GLY A 63 -7.97 1.39 -10.24
N ARG A 64 -6.72 1.73 -10.56
CA ARG A 64 -6.33 2.38 -11.82
C ARG A 64 -5.03 1.78 -12.33
N ASP A 65 -4.91 0.47 -12.13
CA ASP A 65 -3.72 -0.30 -12.36
C ASP A 65 -3.35 -0.32 -13.84
N THR A 66 -2.04 -0.38 -14.13
CA THR A 66 -1.50 -0.81 -15.42
C THR A 66 -0.71 -2.09 -15.23
N LEU A 67 -0.94 -3.01 -16.16
CA LEU A 67 -0.21 -4.26 -16.28
C LEU A 67 0.86 -4.04 -17.35
N GLU A 68 2.13 -4.00 -16.93
CA GLU A 68 3.26 -3.88 -17.85
C GLU A 68 3.90 -5.25 -18.09
N THR A 69 3.96 -6.10 -17.06
CA THR A 69 4.48 -7.47 -17.16
C THR A 69 3.67 -8.48 -16.35
N VAL A 70 3.64 -9.73 -16.84
CA VAL A 70 3.21 -10.91 -16.10
C VAL A 70 4.28 -11.99 -16.28
N SER A 71 4.91 -12.41 -15.19
CA SER A 71 5.82 -13.55 -15.19
C SER A 71 5.11 -14.78 -14.63
N VAL A 72 5.21 -15.88 -15.36
CA VAL A 72 4.62 -17.18 -15.04
C VAL A 72 5.73 -18.19 -14.76
N PHE A 73 5.55 -19.01 -13.73
CA PHE A 73 6.40 -20.15 -13.41
C PHE A 73 5.53 -21.40 -13.19
N LEU A 74 5.89 -22.49 -13.86
CA LEU A 74 5.30 -23.82 -13.72
C LEU A 74 6.36 -24.74 -13.11
N VAL A 75 6.15 -25.13 -11.85
CA VAL A 75 7.11 -25.86 -11.04
C VAL A 75 6.75 -27.33 -11.00
N ASN A 76 7.56 -28.17 -11.65
CA ASN A 76 7.41 -29.62 -11.66
C ASN A 76 8.50 -30.25 -10.77
N THR A 77 8.19 -30.41 -9.48
CA THR A 77 9.12 -30.98 -8.50
C THR A 77 9.49 -32.44 -8.82
N SER A 78 8.58 -33.21 -9.43
CA SER A 78 8.82 -34.62 -9.81
C SER A 78 9.87 -34.77 -10.93
N LYS A 79 9.96 -33.78 -11.82
CA LYS A 79 10.95 -33.70 -12.91
C LYS A 79 12.19 -32.86 -12.53
N GLY A 80 12.13 -32.10 -11.44
CA GLY A 80 13.17 -31.15 -11.04
C GLY A 80 13.21 -29.86 -11.86
N VAL A 81 12.13 -29.55 -12.61
CA VAL A 81 12.07 -28.50 -13.63
C VAL A 81 11.22 -27.31 -13.19
N VAL A 82 11.62 -26.10 -13.60
CA VAL A 82 10.79 -24.88 -13.55
C VAL A 82 10.71 -24.31 -14.96
N ASP A 83 9.56 -24.45 -15.60
CA ASP A 83 9.26 -23.77 -16.86
C ASP A 83 8.80 -22.35 -16.54
N TYR A 84 9.33 -21.32 -17.21
CA TYR A 84 8.90 -19.95 -16.96
C TYR A 84 8.95 -19.07 -18.20
N ASN A 85 8.13 -18.03 -18.22
CA ASN A 85 8.21 -16.95 -19.19
C ASN A 85 7.80 -15.61 -18.57
N SER A 86 8.30 -14.50 -19.12
CA SER A 86 7.92 -13.14 -18.76
C SER A 86 7.27 -12.47 -19.96
N PHE A 87 5.96 -12.21 -19.87
CA PHE A 87 5.16 -11.61 -20.91
C PHE A 87 5.03 -10.09 -20.68
N THR A 88 5.08 -9.30 -21.76
CA THR A 88 4.86 -7.84 -21.73
C THR A 88 3.40 -7.51 -22.05
N LYS A 89 2.97 -6.27 -21.77
CA LYS A 89 1.60 -5.77 -22.00
C LYS A 89 0.95 -6.14 -23.34
N SER A 90 1.73 -6.23 -24.44
CA SER A 90 1.25 -6.62 -25.77
C SER A 90 0.82 -8.09 -25.90
N ALA A 91 1.18 -8.94 -24.94
CA ALA A 91 0.89 -10.37 -24.91
C ALA A 91 -0.38 -10.74 -24.12
N PHE A 92 -1.21 -9.78 -23.72
CA PHE A 92 -2.45 -10.04 -22.97
C PHE A 92 -3.68 -9.47 -23.67
N GLN A 93 -4.80 -10.15 -23.48
CA GLN A 93 -6.13 -9.62 -23.81
C GLN A 93 -6.58 -8.65 -22.70
N GLU A 94 -7.75 -8.06 -22.90
CA GLU A 94 -8.37 -7.21 -21.88
C GLU A 94 -8.71 -8.01 -20.60
N ILE A 95 -8.78 -7.30 -19.48
CA ILE A 95 -9.38 -7.85 -18.26
C ILE A 95 -10.89 -7.86 -18.48
N ASP A 96 -11.49 -9.05 -18.45
CA ASP A 96 -12.92 -9.21 -18.68
C ASP A 96 -13.80 -8.64 -17.55
N VAL A 97 -15.12 -8.73 -17.71
CA VAL A 97 -16.11 -8.27 -16.73
C VAL A 97 -16.03 -9.00 -15.38
N ASN A 98 -15.38 -10.18 -15.34
CA ASN A 98 -15.19 -10.99 -14.14
C ASN A 98 -13.86 -10.70 -13.42
N GLY A 99 -13.03 -9.80 -13.96
CA GLY A 99 -11.70 -9.51 -13.45
C GLY A 99 -10.64 -10.54 -13.86
N ILE A 100 -10.85 -11.26 -14.97
CA ILE A 100 -9.91 -12.25 -15.49
C ILE A 100 -9.11 -11.64 -16.64
N LEU A 101 -7.78 -11.65 -16.51
CA LEU A 101 -6.85 -11.40 -17.60
C LEU A 101 -6.57 -12.72 -18.31
N HIS A 102 -6.99 -12.77 -19.57
CA HIS A 102 -6.69 -13.88 -20.48
C HIS A 102 -5.33 -13.62 -21.14
N PRO A 103 -4.35 -14.52 -21.02
CA PRO A 103 -3.10 -14.39 -21.75
C PRO A 103 -3.37 -14.64 -23.24
N ASN A 104 -2.70 -13.91 -24.13
CA ASN A 104 -2.75 -14.20 -25.57
C ASN A 104 -1.71 -15.25 -25.98
N LEU A 105 -1.00 -15.84 -25.03
CA LEU A 105 0.12 -16.76 -25.26
C LEU A 105 0.11 -17.86 -24.20
N ALA A 106 0.35 -19.09 -24.63
CA ALA A 106 0.76 -20.16 -23.73
C ALA A 106 2.27 -20.05 -23.45
N LEU A 107 2.75 -20.65 -22.36
CA LEU A 107 4.17 -20.96 -22.22
C LEU A 107 4.43 -22.41 -22.60
N LYS A 108 5.62 -22.67 -23.12
CA LYS A 108 6.15 -24.04 -23.22
C LYS A 108 6.25 -24.64 -21.81
N ALA A 109 5.91 -25.92 -21.70
CA ALA A 109 5.79 -26.62 -20.44
C ALA A 109 6.25 -28.08 -20.56
N THR A 110 6.75 -28.63 -19.46
CA THR A 110 7.12 -30.03 -19.31
C THR A 110 5.94 -30.85 -18.79
N ALA A 111 5.59 -31.92 -19.49
CA ALA A 111 4.53 -32.83 -19.08
C ALA A 111 4.80 -33.47 -17.70
N GLY A 112 3.73 -33.56 -16.91
CA GLY A 112 3.77 -34.12 -15.56
C GLY A 112 2.52 -33.81 -14.74
N GLU A 113 2.38 -34.54 -13.64
CA GLU A 113 1.28 -34.39 -12.69
C GLU A 113 1.63 -33.36 -11.61
N ALA A 114 0.59 -32.70 -11.06
CA ALA A 114 0.70 -31.75 -9.95
C ALA A 114 1.77 -30.66 -10.13
N VAL A 115 1.95 -30.18 -11.37
CA VAL A 115 2.78 -29.02 -11.68
C VAL A 115 2.15 -27.79 -11.01
N ARG A 116 2.95 -26.98 -10.32
CA ARG A 116 2.45 -25.87 -9.51
C ARG A 116 2.65 -24.53 -10.21
N ALA A 117 1.61 -23.71 -10.22
CA ALA A 117 1.54 -22.46 -10.95
C ALA A 117 1.76 -21.23 -10.06
N TYR A 118 2.75 -20.42 -10.42
CA TYR A 118 3.05 -19.13 -9.77
C TYR A 118 3.03 -17.99 -10.77
N VAL A 119 2.48 -16.85 -10.35
CA VAL A 119 2.32 -15.64 -11.14
C VAL A 119 2.87 -14.45 -10.36
N VAL A 120 3.67 -13.63 -11.04
CA VAL A 120 4.10 -12.32 -10.57
C VAL A 120 3.76 -11.26 -11.61
N ILE A 121 2.83 -10.37 -11.28
CA ILE A 121 2.51 -9.19 -12.08
C ILE A 121 3.42 -8.04 -11.68
N ASN A 122 3.93 -7.28 -12.65
CA ASN A 122 4.76 -6.09 -12.43
C ASN A 122 5.90 -6.37 -11.43
N GLY A 123 6.55 -7.53 -11.57
CA GLY A 123 7.51 -8.03 -10.59
C GLY A 123 8.76 -7.16 -10.48
N GLU A 124 9.21 -6.92 -9.25
CA GLU A 124 10.49 -6.24 -9.01
C GLU A 124 11.64 -7.11 -9.53
N ALA A 125 12.62 -6.49 -10.20
CA ALA A 125 13.63 -7.21 -10.97
C ALA A 125 14.51 -8.13 -10.11
N GLY A 126 14.90 -7.70 -8.90
CA GLY A 126 15.66 -8.53 -7.97
C GLY A 126 14.87 -9.78 -7.54
N ILE A 127 13.59 -9.61 -7.18
CA ILE A 127 12.70 -10.73 -6.84
C ILE A 127 12.54 -11.70 -8.02
N LEU A 128 12.28 -11.18 -9.24
CA LEU A 128 12.14 -12.01 -10.43
C LEU A 128 13.42 -12.80 -10.76
N ASN A 129 14.60 -12.17 -10.62
CA ASN A 129 15.89 -12.84 -10.85
C ASN A 129 16.13 -13.97 -9.83
N THR A 130 15.78 -13.76 -8.55
CA THR A 130 15.85 -14.81 -7.52
C THR A 130 14.93 -15.98 -7.87
N LEU A 131 13.68 -15.73 -8.27
CA LEU A 131 12.73 -16.78 -8.64
C LEU A 131 13.19 -17.56 -9.88
N LYS A 132 13.65 -16.88 -10.94
CA LYS A 132 14.17 -17.50 -12.17
C LYS A 132 15.40 -18.39 -11.91
N ALA A 133 16.25 -18.04 -10.96
CA ALA A 133 17.40 -18.83 -10.55
C ALA A 133 17.07 -19.99 -9.57
N THR A 134 15.82 -20.11 -9.10
CA THR A 134 15.46 -21.09 -8.07
C THR A 134 15.06 -22.45 -8.67
N SER A 135 15.77 -23.50 -8.26
CA SER A 135 15.44 -24.90 -8.57
C SER A 135 14.04 -25.33 -8.11
N ALA A 136 13.37 -26.22 -8.83
CA ALA A 136 12.01 -26.66 -8.55
C ALA A 136 11.75 -27.10 -7.09
N ALA A 137 12.69 -27.86 -6.50
CA ALA A 137 12.59 -28.33 -5.11
C ALA A 137 12.56 -27.21 -4.05
N ASN A 138 13.10 -26.03 -4.38
CA ASN A 138 13.19 -24.88 -3.49
C ASN A 138 12.21 -23.74 -3.85
N PHE A 139 11.50 -23.85 -4.98
CA PHE A 139 10.72 -22.73 -5.53
C PHE A 139 9.59 -22.28 -4.60
N GLN A 140 8.85 -23.22 -4.01
CA GLN A 140 7.79 -22.93 -3.05
C GLN A 140 8.31 -22.11 -1.85
N ALA A 141 9.50 -22.44 -1.34
CA ALA A 141 10.14 -21.72 -0.25
C ALA A 141 10.58 -20.31 -0.67
N ALA A 142 11.16 -20.15 -1.87
CA ALA A 142 11.54 -18.85 -2.42
C ALA A 142 10.32 -17.95 -2.69
N PHE A 143 9.21 -18.50 -3.21
CA PHE A 143 7.97 -17.75 -3.45
C PHE A 143 7.23 -17.40 -2.14
N ALA A 144 7.48 -18.12 -1.04
CA ALA A 144 7.01 -17.80 0.30
C ALA A 144 8.00 -16.93 1.13
N ALA A 145 9.15 -16.56 0.56
CA ALA A 145 10.21 -15.86 1.28
C ALA A 145 9.92 -14.36 1.52
N VAL A 146 10.70 -13.75 2.40
CA VAL A 146 10.67 -12.30 2.66
C VAL A 146 11.44 -11.56 1.57
N ALA A 147 10.79 -10.58 0.95
CA ALA A 147 11.41 -9.57 0.10
C ALA A 147 11.73 -8.30 0.91
N GLN A 148 12.98 -7.84 0.78
CA GLN A 148 13.52 -6.64 1.42
C GLN A 148 13.35 -5.45 0.46
N LYS A 149 12.17 -4.81 0.48
CA LYS A 149 11.78 -3.69 -0.39
C LYS A 149 10.79 -2.79 0.32
N ILE A 150 10.83 -1.49 0.03
CA ILE A 150 9.82 -0.52 0.49
C ILE A 150 8.65 -0.40 -0.51
N ALA A 151 7.52 0.15 -0.06
CA ALA A 151 6.30 0.23 -0.87
C ALA A 151 6.52 0.91 -2.24
N SER A 152 7.33 1.99 -2.28
CA SER A 152 7.64 2.73 -3.51
C SER A 152 8.52 1.98 -4.52
N GLN A 153 9.15 0.88 -4.13
CA GLN A 153 9.92 0.00 -5.03
C GLN A 153 9.04 -1.07 -5.71
N VAL A 154 7.79 -1.25 -5.23
CA VAL A 154 6.86 -2.27 -5.72
C VAL A 154 5.48 -1.70 -6.09
N ALA A 155 5.26 -0.40 -5.89
CA ALA A 155 4.04 0.30 -6.27
C ALA A 155 4.30 1.80 -6.49
N TRP A 156 3.89 2.34 -7.64
CA TRP A 156 4.01 3.77 -7.95
C TRP A 156 2.91 4.27 -8.90
N LEU A 157 2.70 5.59 -8.90
CA LEU A 157 1.84 6.27 -9.87
C LEU A 157 2.68 6.70 -11.09
N ASN A 158 2.25 6.32 -12.28
CA ASN A 158 2.88 6.71 -13.54
C ASN A 158 2.36 8.08 -14.03
N ALA A 159 3.11 8.73 -14.91
CA ALA A 159 2.76 10.03 -15.50
C ALA A 159 1.42 10.04 -16.29
N ASN A 160 0.92 8.87 -16.71
CA ASN A 160 -0.39 8.72 -17.36
C ASN A 160 -1.57 8.62 -16.37
N GLY A 161 -1.34 8.84 -15.07
CA GLY A 161 -2.36 8.75 -14.03
C GLY A 161 -2.77 7.33 -13.63
N LYS A 162 -2.01 6.31 -14.06
CA LYS A 162 -2.23 4.89 -13.73
C LYS A 162 -1.17 4.33 -12.80
N GLU A 163 -1.51 3.31 -12.03
CA GLU A 163 -0.63 2.75 -10.99
C GLU A 163 0.05 1.47 -11.49
N THR A 164 1.37 1.37 -11.42
CA THR A 164 2.07 0.08 -11.61
C THR A 164 2.31 -0.51 -10.23
N ILE A 165 1.72 -1.67 -9.97
CA ILE A 165 1.73 -2.33 -8.66
C ILE A 165 2.08 -3.80 -8.84
N MET A 166 3.03 -4.29 -8.05
CA MET A 166 3.41 -5.70 -7.99
C MET A 166 2.28 -6.53 -7.37
N MET A 167 1.96 -7.66 -8.00
CA MET A 167 0.97 -8.62 -7.50
C MET A 167 1.51 -10.04 -7.56
N THR A 168 1.09 -10.89 -6.63
CA THR A 168 1.54 -12.28 -6.45
C THR A 168 0.34 -13.19 -6.17
N ASN A 169 0.50 -14.51 -6.29
CA ASN A 169 -0.54 -15.46 -5.86
C ASN A 169 -1.14 -15.12 -4.48
N ASP A 170 -2.45 -15.29 -4.33
CA ASP A 170 -3.12 -15.21 -3.03
C ASP A 170 -2.97 -16.51 -2.20
N ALA A 171 -2.69 -17.63 -2.86
CA ALA A 171 -2.56 -18.97 -2.31
C ALA A 171 -1.57 -19.83 -3.11
N ASP A 172 -1.05 -20.87 -2.45
CA ASP A 172 -0.06 -21.81 -3.01
C ASP A 172 -0.71 -23.00 -3.75
N SER A 173 -2.03 -23.17 -3.66
CA SER A 173 -2.77 -24.37 -4.06
C SER A 173 -3.08 -24.50 -5.56
N TYR A 174 -2.41 -23.72 -6.41
CA TYR A 174 -2.64 -23.71 -7.85
C TYR A 174 -1.86 -24.84 -8.54
N LEU A 175 -2.56 -25.93 -8.83
CA LEU A 175 -2.00 -27.14 -9.42
C LEU A 175 -2.62 -27.42 -10.79
N ILE A 176 -1.81 -28.01 -11.68
CA ILE A 176 -2.21 -28.44 -13.00
C ILE A 176 -1.52 -29.77 -13.36
N ASN A 177 -2.23 -30.63 -14.10
CA ASN A 177 -1.62 -31.76 -14.78
C ASN A 177 -1.32 -31.35 -16.22
N VAL A 178 -0.03 -31.29 -16.58
CA VAL A 178 0.43 -30.94 -17.92
C VAL A 178 0.51 -32.23 -18.74
N THR A 179 -0.38 -32.37 -19.71
CA THR A 179 -0.41 -33.50 -20.64
C THR A 179 0.55 -33.23 -21.80
N SER A 180 1.36 -34.22 -22.18
CA SER A 180 2.30 -34.11 -23.31
C SER A 180 1.58 -33.84 -24.64
N GLY A 181 2.22 -33.12 -25.55
CA GLY A 181 1.75 -32.93 -26.93
C GLY A 181 0.61 -31.92 -27.13
N VAL A 182 0.03 -31.33 -26.08
CA VAL A 182 -0.94 -30.22 -26.20
C VAL A 182 -0.29 -29.03 -26.92
N THR A 183 -0.97 -28.47 -27.92
CA THR A 183 -0.45 -27.36 -28.74
C THR A 183 -0.60 -26.01 -28.06
N GLU A 184 0.09 -25.00 -28.61
CA GLU A 184 -0.02 -23.60 -28.16
C GLU A 184 -1.48 -23.11 -28.26
N GLU A 185 -2.19 -23.45 -29.35
CA GLU A 185 -3.59 -23.11 -29.59
C GLU A 185 -4.55 -23.80 -28.61
N GLU A 186 -4.37 -25.09 -28.35
CA GLU A 186 -5.19 -25.84 -27.39
C GLU A 186 -5.02 -25.34 -25.95
N ALA A 187 -3.77 -24.96 -25.59
CA ALA A 187 -3.47 -24.32 -24.32
C ALA A 187 -4.14 -22.94 -24.23
N MET A 188 -4.00 -22.09 -25.25
CA MET A 188 -4.64 -20.76 -25.28
C MET A 188 -6.17 -20.81 -25.26
N ALA A 189 -6.77 -21.80 -25.92
CA ALA A 189 -8.23 -22.02 -25.91
C ALA A 189 -8.75 -22.52 -24.53
N GLY A 190 -7.85 -22.88 -23.61
CA GLY A 190 -8.21 -23.44 -22.30
C GLY A 190 -8.72 -24.89 -22.36
N THR A 191 -8.63 -25.55 -23.52
CA THR A 191 -9.14 -26.93 -23.73
C THR A 191 -8.14 -28.01 -23.31
N GLY A 192 -6.85 -27.67 -23.22
CA GLY A 192 -5.80 -28.48 -22.62
C GLY A 192 -4.89 -27.62 -21.75
N ASN A 193 -4.22 -28.24 -20.76
CA ASN A 193 -3.16 -27.62 -19.95
C ASN A 193 -3.45 -26.17 -19.48
N HIS A 194 -4.66 -25.92 -18.97
CA HIS A 194 -5.08 -24.64 -18.41
C HIS A 194 -5.16 -24.61 -16.87
N VAL A 195 -4.79 -23.48 -16.26
CA VAL A 195 -5.06 -23.17 -14.85
C VAL A 195 -5.41 -21.69 -14.64
N GLN A 196 -6.31 -21.40 -13.72
CA GLN A 196 -6.61 -20.03 -13.27
C GLN A 196 -5.94 -19.75 -11.92
N VAL A 197 -5.07 -18.73 -11.87
CA VAL A 197 -4.38 -18.29 -10.65
C VAL A 197 -4.98 -16.97 -10.16
N GLN A 198 -5.33 -16.87 -8.87
CA GLN A 198 -5.72 -15.58 -8.29
C GLN A 198 -4.49 -14.86 -7.74
N VAL A 199 -4.48 -13.53 -7.89
CA VAL A 199 -3.39 -12.67 -7.41
C VAL A 199 -3.92 -11.54 -6.52
N GLU A 200 -3.06 -11.04 -5.63
CA GLU A 200 -3.31 -9.86 -4.80
C GLU A 200 -2.12 -8.89 -4.89
N ARG A 201 -2.40 -7.58 -4.86
CA ARG A 201 -1.37 -6.53 -4.73
C ARG A 201 -0.57 -6.72 -3.45
N VAL A 202 0.74 -6.49 -3.48
CA VAL A 202 1.61 -6.65 -2.29
C VAL A 202 1.53 -5.49 -1.28
N VAL A 203 1.01 -4.33 -1.72
CA VAL A 203 0.78 -3.09 -0.94
C VAL A 203 -0.70 -2.84 -0.67
N SER A 204 -1.00 -1.89 0.23
CA SER A 204 -2.29 -1.19 0.34
C SER A 204 -2.13 0.30 -0.02
N ARG A 205 -3.25 0.98 -0.32
CA ARG A 205 -3.31 2.43 -0.59
C ARG A 205 -3.81 3.16 0.65
N ALA A 206 -3.32 4.38 0.83
CA ALA A 206 -3.83 5.32 1.81
C ALA A 206 -4.35 6.57 1.09
N PHE A 207 -5.54 7.03 1.46
CA PHE A 207 -6.24 8.16 0.84
C PHE A 207 -6.90 9.03 1.91
N MET A 208 -6.94 10.35 1.70
CA MET A 208 -7.54 11.27 2.64
C MET A 208 -8.40 12.34 1.95
N THR A 209 -9.56 12.63 2.53
CA THR A 209 -10.44 13.74 2.15
C THR A 209 -10.80 14.59 3.37
N VAL A 210 -11.33 15.80 3.14
CA VAL A 210 -11.80 16.72 4.18
C VAL A 210 -13.15 17.33 3.79
N THR A 211 -14.02 17.56 4.76
CA THR A 211 -15.27 18.30 4.57
C THR A 211 -14.96 19.70 4.00
N PRO A 212 -15.69 20.22 2.99
CA PRO A 212 -15.39 21.52 2.42
C PRO A 212 -15.51 22.68 3.42
N GLU A 213 -14.79 23.77 3.19
CA GLU A 213 -14.98 25.00 3.95
C GLU A 213 -16.42 25.52 3.80
N ALA A 214 -16.99 26.08 4.87
CA ALA A 214 -18.35 26.61 4.87
C ALA A 214 -18.56 27.76 3.85
N ALA A 215 -17.48 28.49 3.53
CA ALA A 215 -17.37 29.37 2.38
C ALA A 215 -15.92 29.36 1.89
N SER A 216 -15.69 29.52 0.59
CA SER A 216 -14.34 29.45 0.00
C SER A 216 -13.40 30.51 0.58
N GLY A 217 -12.26 30.09 1.15
CA GLY A 217 -11.28 30.95 1.80
C GLY A 217 -11.64 31.33 3.25
N ALA A 218 -12.70 30.76 3.82
CA ALA A 218 -13.06 30.99 5.21
C ALA A 218 -12.15 30.21 6.17
N GLY A 219 -11.54 29.11 5.71
CA GLY A 219 -10.81 28.15 6.53
C GLY A 219 -11.69 27.32 7.46
N TRP A 220 -11.15 26.24 8.01
CA TRP A 220 -11.84 25.42 9.01
C TRP A 220 -11.60 25.97 10.42
N PRO A 221 -12.64 26.19 11.25
CA PRO A 221 -12.46 26.72 12.60
C PRO A 221 -11.69 25.75 13.48
N VAL A 222 -10.88 26.30 14.41
CA VAL A 222 -10.23 25.54 15.49
C VAL A 222 -10.53 26.23 16.81
N ASN A 223 -10.91 25.43 17.82
CA ASN A 223 -11.36 25.92 19.11
C ASN A 223 -10.40 25.55 20.26
N ALA A 224 -10.48 26.30 21.35
CA ALA A 224 -9.99 25.89 22.66
C ALA A 224 -10.99 26.25 23.75
N ILE A 225 -10.83 25.63 24.94
CA ILE A 225 -11.60 26.01 26.12
C ILE A 225 -10.88 27.19 26.78
N VAL A 226 -11.51 28.36 26.75
CA VAL A 226 -11.02 29.61 27.33
C VAL A 226 -12.02 30.09 28.37
N GLY A 227 -11.61 30.24 29.63
CA GLY A 227 -12.52 30.62 30.72
C GLY A 227 -13.68 29.63 30.96
N GLY A 228 -13.52 28.36 30.55
CA GLY A 228 -14.58 27.34 30.63
C GLY A 228 -15.54 27.30 29.43
N ALA A 229 -15.43 28.23 28.47
CA ALA A 229 -16.24 28.25 27.26
C ALA A 229 -15.43 27.80 26.03
N GLU A 230 -16.07 27.08 25.11
CA GLU A 230 -15.46 26.76 23.83
C GLU A 230 -15.42 28.00 22.93
N THR A 231 -14.21 28.43 22.58
CA THR A 231 -13.93 29.67 21.86
C THR A 231 -13.12 29.37 20.62
N GLN A 232 -13.50 29.93 19.47
CA GLN A 232 -12.67 29.84 18.26
C GLN A 232 -11.40 30.68 18.44
N ILE A 233 -10.24 30.09 18.17
CA ILE A 233 -8.91 30.69 18.37
C ILE A 233 -8.11 30.83 17.09
N ALA A 234 -8.41 30.00 16.08
CA ALA A 234 -7.69 29.93 14.82
C ALA A 234 -8.57 29.39 13.70
N LYS A 235 -7.99 29.37 12.50
CA LYS A 235 -8.53 28.77 11.28
C LYS A 235 -7.46 27.96 10.58
N VAL A 236 -7.74 26.71 10.21
CA VAL A 236 -6.92 25.97 9.25
C VAL A 236 -7.13 26.56 7.87
N THR A 237 -6.04 26.77 7.12
CA THR A 237 -6.02 27.40 5.79
C THR A 237 -5.43 26.51 4.70
N GLY A 238 -4.93 25.32 5.06
CA GLY A 238 -4.32 24.38 4.14
C GLY A 238 -4.04 23.07 4.85
N ILE A 239 -4.25 21.95 4.16
CA ILE A 239 -4.13 20.61 4.73
C ILE A 239 -3.41 19.72 3.72
N THR A 240 -2.36 19.06 4.19
CA THR A 240 -1.64 18.04 3.43
C THR A 240 -1.46 16.78 4.28
N TYR A 241 -1.29 15.63 3.63
CA TYR A 241 -1.08 14.36 4.30
C TYR A 241 0.06 13.55 3.70
N ALA A 242 0.70 12.75 4.53
CA ALA A 242 1.66 11.71 4.16
C ALA A 242 1.37 10.44 4.97
N VAL A 243 2.13 9.38 4.70
CA VAL A 243 2.10 8.14 5.48
C VAL A 243 3.49 7.83 6.02
N GLY A 244 3.54 7.34 7.26
CA GLY A 244 4.76 6.95 7.95
C GLY A 244 4.61 5.59 8.63
N GLN A 245 5.74 5.01 9.02
CA GLN A 245 5.80 3.73 9.74
C GLN A 245 5.17 2.56 8.94
N SER A 246 5.47 2.52 7.64
CA SER A 246 5.21 1.35 6.77
C SER A 246 6.28 0.29 6.98
N ASN A 247 6.05 -0.95 6.54
CA ASN A 247 7.08 -2.00 6.56
C ASN A 247 8.17 -1.75 5.51
N LYS A 248 9.38 -2.27 5.74
CA LYS A 248 10.47 -2.40 4.74
C LYS A 248 10.62 -3.82 4.18
N GLU A 249 9.79 -4.74 4.66
CA GLU A 249 9.80 -6.14 4.32
C GLU A 249 8.37 -6.64 4.00
N PHE A 250 8.23 -7.61 3.10
CA PHE A 250 6.98 -8.34 2.93
C PHE A 250 7.24 -9.78 2.48
N TYR A 251 6.42 -10.75 2.89
CA TYR A 251 6.45 -12.09 2.30
C TYR A 251 5.95 -12.01 0.85
N ILE A 252 6.65 -12.56 -0.14
CA ILE A 252 6.26 -12.51 -1.57
C ILE A 252 4.81 -13.01 -1.72
N MET A 253 4.57 -14.29 -1.42
CA MET A 253 3.23 -14.82 -1.13
C MET A 253 2.84 -14.48 0.32
N LYS A 254 1.59 -14.03 0.53
CA LYS A 254 1.09 -13.76 1.90
C LYS A 254 1.02 -15.05 2.73
N LYS A 255 1.18 -14.92 4.05
CA LYS A 255 0.81 -15.97 5.00
C LYS A 255 -0.72 -16.04 5.11
N THR A 256 -1.27 -17.25 5.34
CA THR A 256 -2.72 -17.46 5.49
C THR A 256 -3.29 -16.81 6.75
N ASN A 257 -2.48 -16.67 7.80
CA ASN A 257 -2.80 -15.94 9.02
C ASN A 257 -2.62 -14.41 8.89
N TYR A 258 -2.16 -13.89 7.74
CA TYR A 258 -1.82 -12.47 7.49
C TYR A 258 -0.61 -11.91 8.27
N GLU A 259 0.18 -12.77 8.92
CA GLU A 259 1.45 -12.39 9.55
C GLU A 259 2.40 -11.69 8.56
N VAL A 260 3.05 -10.62 9.03
CA VAL A 260 4.09 -9.87 8.31
C VAL A 260 5.48 -10.33 8.77
N PRO A 261 6.57 -9.98 8.07
CA PRO A 261 7.91 -10.45 8.45
C PRO A 261 8.25 -10.17 9.92
N GLY A 262 8.83 -11.18 10.57
CA GLY A 262 8.92 -11.30 12.03
C GLY A 262 9.54 -10.11 12.75
N ASN A 263 10.50 -9.44 12.09
CA ASN A 263 11.12 -8.19 12.55
C ASN A 263 10.06 -7.16 12.95
N VAL A 264 9.11 -6.84 12.07
CA VAL A 264 8.03 -5.89 12.37
C VAL A 264 6.91 -6.55 13.18
N TYR A 265 6.51 -7.78 12.84
CA TYR A 265 5.37 -8.45 13.49
C TYR A 265 5.51 -8.57 15.01
N MET A 266 6.74 -8.85 15.48
CA MET A 266 7.06 -9.00 16.90
C MET A 266 7.58 -7.72 17.58
N PHE A 267 7.74 -6.61 16.84
CA PHE A 267 8.35 -5.40 17.40
C PHE A 267 7.40 -4.67 18.35
N LEU A 268 7.83 -4.53 19.60
CA LEU A 268 7.13 -3.80 20.65
C LEU A 268 8.05 -2.71 21.24
N PRO A 269 7.77 -1.41 21.02
CA PRO A 269 8.55 -0.34 21.64
C PRO A 269 8.26 -0.26 23.14
N THR A 270 9.32 -0.29 23.95
CA THR A 270 9.26 -0.20 25.43
C THR A 270 9.68 1.17 25.97
N SER A 271 10.28 2.02 25.13
CA SER A 271 10.70 3.39 25.42
C SER A 271 11.12 4.10 24.12
N TYR A 272 11.22 5.42 24.16
CA TYR A 272 11.76 6.22 23.05
C TYR A 272 13.18 5.81 22.60
N THR A 273 14.08 5.53 23.55
CA THR A 273 15.45 5.08 23.26
C THR A 273 15.49 3.73 22.56
N TYR A 274 14.66 2.78 23.01
CA TYR A 274 14.52 1.47 22.36
C TYR A 274 13.96 1.64 20.94
N TRP A 275 12.90 2.43 20.77
CA TRP A 275 12.35 2.70 19.44
C TRP A 275 13.37 3.34 18.50
N THR A 276 14.10 4.38 18.94
CA THR A 276 15.14 5.04 18.13
C THR A 276 16.25 4.07 17.66
N THR A 277 16.51 3.01 18.44
CA THR A 277 17.52 1.98 18.09
C THR A 277 17.04 1.04 16.98
N TYR A 278 15.73 0.77 16.89
CA TYR A 278 15.17 -0.28 16.02
C TYR A 278 14.19 0.23 14.94
N ASN A 279 13.74 1.48 15.01
CA ASN A 279 12.77 2.06 14.07
C ASN A 279 13.24 2.04 12.59
N ALA A 280 14.54 1.83 12.35
CA ALA A 280 15.12 1.62 11.03
C ALA A 280 14.50 0.44 10.25
N MET A 281 13.76 -0.46 10.91
CA MET A 281 12.95 -1.51 10.27
C MET A 281 11.68 -0.99 9.56
N PHE A 282 11.22 0.22 9.91
CA PHE A 282 10.07 0.87 9.29
C PHE A 282 10.50 1.90 8.23
N ASP A 283 9.64 2.10 7.24
CA ASP A 283 9.76 3.11 6.21
C ASP A 283 9.02 4.40 6.60
N TYR A 284 9.77 5.50 6.58
CA TYR A 284 9.31 6.88 6.82
C TYR A 284 9.54 7.77 5.59
N THR A 285 10.01 7.24 4.46
CA THR A 285 10.33 8.03 3.26
C THR A 285 9.09 8.75 2.70
N GLY A 286 7.89 8.20 2.91
CA GLY A 286 6.62 8.87 2.62
C GLY A 286 6.47 10.24 3.30
N LEU A 287 7.06 10.45 4.48
CA LEU A 287 7.04 11.72 5.23
C LEU A 287 7.95 12.80 4.62
N ALA A 288 8.66 12.51 3.53
CA ALA A 288 9.30 13.52 2.69
C ALA A 288 8.37 14.05 1.57
N SER A 289 7.19 13.45 1.35
CA SER A 289 6.27 13.77 0.25
C SER A 289 4.83 13.90 0.74
N PHE A 290 4.40 15.14 1.00
CA PHE A 290 3.04 15.48 1.41
C PHE A 290 2.14 15.78 0.21
N THR A 291 0.90 15.27 0.24
CA THR A 291 -0.14 15.49 -0.78
C THR A 291 -1.23 16.40 -0.21
N PRO A 292 -1.74 17.42 -0.93
CA PRO A 292 -2.92 18.19 -0.53
C PRO A 292 -4.16 17.29 -0.35
N VAL A 293 -4.88 17.46 0.76
CA VAL A 293 -6.10 16.68 1.04
C VAL A 293 -7.24 17.13 0.11
N THR A 294 -7.97 16.18 -0.49
CA THR A 294 -9.10 16.50 -1.36
C THR A 294 -10.31 17.00 -0.55
N SER A 295 -10.73 18.23 -0.81
CA SER A 295 -11.97 18.82 -0.28
C SER A 295 -13.19 18.19 -0.97
N TRP A 296 -14.06 17.53 -0.20
CA TRP A 296 -15.23 16.83 -0.72
C TRP A 296 -16.25 16.56 0.39
N THR A 297 -17.53 16.88 0.15
CA THR A 297 -18.62 16.51 1.07
C THR A 297 -18.74 15.00 1.15
N TYR A 298 -18.56 14.42 2.33
CA TYR A 298 -18.53 12.98 2.51
C TYR A 298 -19.80 12.29 2.04
N ASP A 299 -19.66 11.38 1.08
CA ASP A 299 -20.67 10.41 0.69
C ASP A 299 -20.01 9.04 0.55
N ILE A 300 -20.33 8.15 1.48
CA ILE A 300 -19.76 6.80 1.58
C ILE A 300 -19.96 5.96 0.31
N ALA A 301 -20.99 6.22 -0.50
CA ALA A 301 -21.21 5.54 -1.77
C ALA A 301 -20.27 6.01 -2.89
N ASN A 302 -19.68 7.21 -2.74
CA ASN A 302 -18.93 7.91 -3.79
C ASN A 302 -17.43 8.12 -3.48
N VAL A 303 -16.89 7.48 -2.43
CA VAL A 303 -15.44 7.50 -2.11
C VAL A 303 -14.59 7.06 -3.32
N ALA A 304 -15.02 6.02 -4.04
CA ALA A 304 -14.35 5.51 -5.24
C ALA A 304 -14.17 6.59 -6.32
N THR A 305 -15.14 7.50 -6.47
CA THR A 305 -15.09 8.61 -7.45
C THR A 305 -13.98 9.60 -7.10
N GLN A 306 -13.80 9.93 -5.82
CA GLN A 306 -12.71 10.82 -5.37
C GLN A 306 -11.34 10.15 -5.51
N LEU A 307 -11.27 8.86 -5.18
CA LEU A 307 -10.07 8.03 -5.27
C LEU A 307 -9.59 7.82 -6.72
N ALA A 308 -10.52 7.89 -7.69
CA ALA A 308 -10.23 7.94 -9.13
C ALA A 308 -9.68 9.29 -9.60
N ALA A 309 -10.16 10.39 -9.01
CA ALA A 309 -9.77 11.75 -9.35
C ALA A 309 -8.43 12.19 -8.72
N GLU A 310 -7.93 11.47 -7.71
CA GLU A 310 -6.67 11.80 -7.02
C GLU A 310 -5.47 11.78 -8.00
N THR A 311 -4.73 12.88 -8.10
CA THR A 311 -3.52 12.99 -8.94
C THR A 311 -2.25 12.45 -8.28
N THR A 312 -2.35 11.89 -7.07
CA THR A 312 -1.26 11.23 -6.33
C THR A 312 -1.70 9.85 -5.85
N SER A 313 -0.77 9.04 -5.34
CA SER A 313 -1.07 7.81 -4.61
C SER A 313 -0.10 7.67 -3.44
N LYS A 314 -0.59 7.28 -2.26
CA LYS A 314 0.25 6.83 -1.14
C LYS A 314 0.08 5.33 -0.99
N PHE A 315 1.18 4.58 -1.06
CA PHE A 315 1.19 3.13 -0.85
C PHE A 315 1.93 2.80 0.46
N VAL A 316 1.48 1.77 1.15
CA VAL A 316 2.17 1.20 2.33
C VAL A 316 2.26 -0.32 2.20
N LEU A 317 3.32 -0.89 2.74
CA LEU A 317 3.44 -2.33 2.95
C LEU A 317 2.76 -2.73 4.27
N PRO A 318 2.26 -3.98 4.38
CA PRO A 318 1.54 -4.45 5.55
C PRO A 318 2.32 -4.36 6.86
N VAL A 319 1.66 -3.83 7.88
CA VAL A 319 2.09 -3.76 9.28
C VAL A 319 0.92 -4.20 10.16
N ASN A 320 1.10 -5.30 10.86
CA ASN A 320 0.15 -5.81 11.84
C ASN A 320 0.90 -6.61 12.91
N HIS A 321 0.19 -6.88 14.00
CA HIS A 321 0.67 -7.64 15.17
C HIS A 321 -0.44 -8.58 15.62
N VAL A 322 -0.06 -9.74 16.17
CA VAL A 322 -0.94 -10.72 16.85
C VAL A 322 -2.28 -10.99 16.16
N VAL A 323 -2.29 -11.11 14.83
CA VAL A 323 -3.48 -11.25 13.98
C VAL A 323 -4.35 -12.49 14.21
N GLY A 324 -3.88 -13.43 15.02
CA GLY A 324 -4.67 -14.58 15.50
C GLY A 324 -5.39 -14.35 16.83
N GLU A 325 -5.11 -13.24 17.54
CA GLU A 325 -5.79 -12.87 18.77
C GLU A 325 -7.17 -12.26 18.45
N THR A 326 -8.17 -12.68 19.21
CA THR A 326 -9.57 -12.25 19.05
C THR A 326 -10.05 -11.40 20.23
N ASP A 327 -9.37 -11.47 21.38
CA ASP A 327 -9.56 -10.52 22.48
C ASP A 327 -8.83 -9.21 22.16
N LEU A 328 -9.58 -8.15 21.91
CA LEU A 328 -9.02 -6.85 21.53
C LEU A 328 -8.31 -6.13 22.68
N ASP A 329 -8.58 -6.48 23.93
CA ASP A 329 -7.84 -5.94 25.08
C ASP A 329 -6.47 -6.61 25.23
N VAL A 330 -6.36 -7.91 24.90
CA VAL A 330 -5.05 -8.58 24.76
C VAL A 330 -4.30 -8.07 23.52
N ALA A 331 -4.97 -7.98 22.36
CA ALA A 331 -4.34 -7.54 21.12
C ALA A 331 -3.80 -6.10 21.22
N ARG A 332 -4.48 -5.21 21.97
CA ARG A 332 -4.07 -3.84 22.24
C ARG A 332 -2.65 -3.72 22.81
N ASP A 333 -2.19 -4.70 23.58
CA ASP A 333 -0.86 -4.63 24.17
C ASP A 333 0.26 -4.69 23.13
N PHE A 334 -0.03 -5.19 21.93
CA PHE A 334 0.91 -5.29 20.82
C PHE A 334 0.84 -4.12 19.82
N TYR A 335 -0.21 -3.28 19.87
CA TYR A 335 -0.36 -2.11 19.00
C TYR A 335 0.00 -0.82 19.74
N LYS A 336 1.20 -0.30 19.45
CA LYS A 336 1.72 0.94 20.06
C LYS A 336 1.92 2.03 19.01
N LYS A 337 1.94 3.29 19.43
CA LYS A 337 2.10 4.44 18.53
C LYS A 337 3.38 4.32 17.66
N GLY A 338 4.46 3.76 18.21
CA GLY A 338 5.74 3.54 17.54
C GLY A 338 5.90 2.24 16.75
N ASN A 339 4.86 1.43 16.55
CA ASN A 339 4.92 0.27 15.64
C ASN A 339 3.78 0.21 14.60
N THR A 340 2.78 1.09 14.68
CA THR A 340 1.56 1.06 13.86
C THR A 340 1.61 2.11 12.74
N THR A 341 1.30 1.73 11.49
CA THR A 341 1.30 2.66 10.34
C THR A 341 0.26 3.78 10.50
N TYR A 342 0.66 5.02 10.19
CA TYR A 342 -0.18 6.21 10.39
C TYR A 342 -0.15 7.19 9.22
N PHE A 343 -1.20 7.99 9.12
CA PHE A 343 -1.26 9.24 8.37
C PHE A 343 -0.62 10.36 9.23
N GLU A 344 0.38 11.06 8.70
CA GLU A 344 0.77 12.37 9.24
C GLU A 344 -0.03 13.43 8.48
N ILE A 345 -0.81 14.23 9.19
CA ILE A 345 -1.55 15.37 8.64
C ILE A 345 -0.79 16.62 9.03
N ARG A 346 -0.41 17.45 8.05
CA ARG A 346 0.14 18.80 8.27
C ARG A 346 -0.89 19.84 7.88
N ALA A 347 -1.37 20.58 8.86
CA ALA A 347 -2.32 21.66 8.71
C ALA A 347 -1.61 23.00 8.93
N THR A 348 -1.69 23.91 7.95
CA THR A 348 -1.32 25.31 8.15
C THR A 348 -2.49 26.06 8.75
N PHE A 349 -2.25 26.95 9.71
CA PHE A 349 -3.30 27.71 10.38
C PHE A 349 -2.96 29.20 10.53
N MET A 350 -4.02 29.98 10.72
CA MET A 350 -4.00 31.41 11.04
C MET A 350 -4.70 31.63 12.38
N PRO A 351 -4.01 32.15 13.41
CA PRO A 351 -4.66 32.66 14.62
C PRO A 351 -5.71 33.73 14.31
N LEU A 352 -6.75 33.84 15.14
CA LEU A 352 -7.64 35.00 15.13
C LEU A 352 -7.04 36.21 15.85
N GLN A 353 -6.17 35.97 16.83
CA GLN A 353 -5.43 36.99 17.57
C GLN A 353 -4.00 36.52 17.85
N VAL A 354 -3.04 37.44 17.79
CA VAL A 354 -1.67 37.30 18.30
C VAL A 354 -1.38 38.52 19.19
N ASP A 355 -0.79 38.30 20.36
CA ASP A 355 -0.54 39.33 21.38
C ASP A 355 -1.81 40.13 21.76
N GLY A 356 -2.99 39.49 21.66
CA GLY A 356 -4.30 40.10 21.94
C GLY A 356 -4.88 40.99 20.83
N THR A 357 -4.23 41.06 19.66
CA THR A 357 -4.68 41.86 18.50
C THR A 357 -4.85 41.00 17.25
N THR A 358 -5.65 41.45 16.28
CA THR A 358 -5.78 40.74 14.99
C THR A 358 -4.43 40.70 14.27
N PRO A 359 -3.95 39.53 13.78
CA PRO A 359 -2.66 39.44 13.12
C PRO A 359 -2.56 40.35 11.89
N THR A 360 -1.39 40.98 11.72
CA THR A 360 -1.07 41.81 10.54
C THR A 360 -0.52 40.98 9.38
N PHE A 361 -0.08 39.75 9.63
CA PHE A 361 0.39 38.83 8.60
C PHE A 361 -0.80 38.18 7.86
N THR A 362 -0.65 37.97 6.56
CA THR A 362 -1.68 37.39 5.67
C THR A 362 -1.41 35.94 5.29
N THR A 363 -0.24 35.41 5.65
CA THR A 363 0.17 34.01 5.48
C THR A 363 0.61 33.43 6.82
N PRO A 364 0.50 32.12 7.06
CA PRO A 364 0.95 31.47 8.29
C PRO A 364 2.41 31.83 8.65
N THR A 365 2.66 32.18 9.92
CA THR A 365 3.98 32.54 10.46
C THR A 365 4.23 31.80 11.77
N THR A 366 5.49 31.76 12.23
CA THR A 366 5.81 31.18 13.54
C THR A 366 5.11 31.94 14.66
N VAL A 367 4.32 31.22 15.46
CA VAL A 367 3.61 31.75 16.63
C VAL A 367 3.76 30.81 17.82
N PHE A 368 3.62 31.37 19.02
CA PHE A 368 3.84 30.67 20.28
C PHE A 368 2.51 30.57 21.05
N TRP A 369 2.05 29.35 21.33
CA TRP A 369 0.79 29.09 22.01
C TRP A 369 1.01 28.94 23.52
N GLY A 370 0.43 29.84 24.32
CA GLY A 370 0.51 29.84 25.78
C GLY A 370 -0.21 28.65 26.39
N GLU A 371 0.51 27.86 27.19
CA GLU A 371 -0.01 26.63 27.78
C GLU A 371 -1.16 26.87 28.77
N ASN A 372 -1.10 27.95 29.57
CA ASN A 372 -2.06 28.21 30.63
C ASN A 372 -3.23 29.08 30.14
N ASP A 373 -2.93 30.16 29.41
CA ASP A 373 -3.93 31.16 29.05
C ASP A 373 -4.60 30.94 27.67
N LYS A 374 -4.08 29.98 26.89
CA LYS A 374 -4.60 29.58 25.59
C LYS A 374 -4.67 30.76 24.59
N LYS A 375 -3.61 31.57 24.54
CA LYS A 375 -3.41 32.65 23.56
C LYS A 375 -2.19 32.42 22.69
N PHE A 376 -2.19 33.04 21.50
CA PHE A 376 -1.00 33.10 20.65
C PHE A 376 -0.18 34.36 20.89
N TYR A 377 1.13 34.20 20.85
CA TYR A 377 2.14 35.24 21.01
C TYR A 377 3.06 35.30 19.80
N SER A 378 3.56 36.50 19.47
CA SER A 378 4.53 36.66 18.38
C SER A 378 5.93 36.14 18.74
N THR A 379 6.26 36.04 20.04
CA THR A 379 7.55 35.52 20.52
C THR A 379 7.39 34.70 21.79
N ARG A 380 8.29 33.70 21.99
CA ARG A 380 8.38 32.91 23.23
C ARG A 380 8.51 33.79 24.48
N ALA A 381 9.28 34.88 24.38
CA ALA A 381 9.52 35.81 25.50
C ALA A 381 8.25 36.48 26.03
N LEU A 382 7.29 36.82 25.15
CA LEU A 382 6.01 37.42 25.56
C LEU A 382 5.12 36.41 26.31
N ALA A 383 5.13 35.14 25.91
CA ALA A 383 4.42 34.09 26.62
C ALA A 383 5.07 33.79 27.99
N VAL A 384 6.40 33.70 28.04
CA VAL A 384 7.16 33.50 29.29
C VAL A 384 6.99 34.68 30.27
N ALA A 385 6.81 35.90 29.76
CA ALA A 385 6.47 37.07 30.58
C ALA A 385 5.09 36.96 31.26
N GLN A 386 4.21 36.06 30.81
CA GLN A 386 2.96 35.71 31.50
C GLN A 386 3.11 34.50 32.46
N GLY A 387 4.34 34.02 32.70
CA GLY A 387 4.62 32.93 33.64
C GLY A 387 4.25 31.53 33.14
N GLN A 388 4.29 31.29 31.83
CA GLN A 388 3.92 30.01 31.21
C GLN A 388 4.96 29.52 30.19
N LYS A 389 5.03 28.19 29.99
CA LYS A 389 5.63 27.59 28.79
C LYS A 389 4.77 27.95 27.56
N ALA A 390 5.36 27.83 26.37
CA ALA A 390 4.64 28.02 25.12
C ALA A 390 5.05 26.99 24.06
N THR A 391 4.06 26.49 23.32
CA THR A 391 4.25 25.60 22.18
C THR A 391 4.54 26.43 20.94
N GLU A 392 5.73 26.30 20.35
CA GLU A 392 6.10 26.97 19.11
C GLU A 392 5.58 26.22 17.89
N PHE A 393 4.72 26.87 17.10
CA PHE A 393 4.23 26.37 15.82
C PHE A 393 4.96 27.07 14.68
N THR A 394 6.11 26.52 14.28
CA THR A 394 6.95 27.06 13.21
C THR A 394 6.14 27.20 11.91
N ASN A 395 6.20 28.39 11.30
CA ASN A 395 5.44 28.74 10.08
C ASN A 395 3.93 28.48 10.17
N GLY A 396 3.35 28.49 11.38
CA GLY A 396 1.93 28.23 11.59
C GLY A 396 1.51 26.83 11.16
N VAL A 397 2.42 25.85 11.24
CA VAL A 397 2.13 24.44 10.94
C VAL A 397 1.85 23.68 12.23
N MET A 398 0.75 22.95 12.26
CA MET A 398 0.45 21.94 13.28
C MET A 398 0.25 20.57 12.64
N LYS A 399 0.50 19.52 13.42
CA LYS A 399 0.55 18.13 13.00
C LYS A 399 -0.49 17.29 13.75
N TYR A 400 -1.04 16.30 13.07
CA TYR A 400 -1.90 15.28 13.66
C TYR A 400 -1.48 13.90 13.16
N VAL A 401 -1.62 12.89 14.03
CA VAL A 401 -1.40 11.47 13.72
C VAL A 401 -2.76 10.78 13.69
N LEU A 402 -3.02 10.02 12.62
CA LEU A 402 -4.24 9.22 12.49
C LEU A 402 -3.91 7.80 12.01
N TRP A 403 -4.40 6.79 12.71
CA TRP A 403 -4.18 5.38 12.35
C TRP A 403 -4.93 5.00 11.07
N LEU A 404 -4.34 4.14 10.23
CA LEU A 404 -4.90 3.82 8.90
C LEU A 404 -6.19 2.99 8.97
N ASN A 405 -6.32 2.11 9.96
CA ASN A 405 -7.43 1.15 10.07
C ASN A 405 -7.86 0.93 11.55
N PRO A 406 -8.33 1.95 12.27
CA PRO A 406 -8.68 1.83 13.68
C PRO A 406 -9.88 0.88 13.85
N ASN A 407 -9.82 -0.04 14.82
CA ASN A 407 -10.92 -0.99 15.06
C ASN A 407 -12.23 -0.33 15.48
N SER A 408 -12.16 0.85 16.10
CA SER A 408 -13.30 1.65 16.48
C SER A 408 -12.86 3.11 16.60
N MET A 409 -13.72 4.02 16.15
CA MET A 409 -13.59 5.46 16.38
C MET A 409 -14.29 5.91 17.68
N THR A 410 -15.09 5.03 18.30
CA THR A 410 -15.83 5.33 19.53
C THR A 410 -15.02 4.90 20.74
N SER A 411 -14.43 5.86 21.45
CA SER A 411 -13.73 5.61 22.73
C SER A 411 -14.58 6.06 23.91
N THR A 412 -14.54 5.27 24.99
CA THR A 412 -15.07 5.67 26.31
C THR A 412 -13.97 5.54 27.38
N GLY A 413 -14.27 5.88 28.63
CA GLY A 413 -13.33 5.69 29.74
C GLY A 413 -13.11 4.21 30.10
N THR A 414 -14.12 3.37 29.92
CA THR A 414 -14.08 1.93 30.19
C THR A 414 -13.74 1.08 28.97
N ASP A 415 -13.96 1.60 27.76
CA ASP A 415 -13.58 0.97 26.49
C ASP A 415 -12.72 1.95 25.66
N PRO A 416 -11.41 2.01 25.94
CA PRO A 416 -10.49 2.93 25.28
C PRO A 416 -10.15 2.47 23.85
N ASN A 417 -10.59 3.23 22.85
CA ASN A 417 -10.36 2.95 21.43
C ASN A 417 -9.54 4.07 20.74
N PRO A 418 -8.88 3.77 19.60
CA PRO A 418 -8.71 2.43 19.04
C PRO A 418 -7.77 1.56 19.89
N LYS A 419 -8.06 0.26 19.90
CA LYS A 419 -7.24 -0.79 20.51
C LYS A 419 -6.17 -1.29 19.54
N ILE A 420 -6.54 -1.50 18.27
CA ILE A 420 -5.65 -2.03 17.22
C ILE A 420 -5.81 -1.27 15.91
N SER A 421 -4.79 -1.35 15.04
CA SER A 421 -4.88 -0.82 13.68
C SER A 421 -4.05 -1.60 12.64
N PRO A 422 -4.47 -2.83 12.26
CA PRO A 422 -3.76 -3.65 11.28
C PRO A 422 -3.86 -3.06 9.86
N THR A 423 -2.72 -2.97 9.17
CA THR A 423 -2.70 -2.82 7.71
C THR A 423 -2.36 -4.15 7.04
N VAL A 424 -3.08 -4.48 5.97
CA VAL A 424 -2.84 -5.67 5.14
C VAL A 424 -2.74 -5.27 3.67
N ARG A 425 -2.27 -6.20 2.83
CA ARG A 425 -2.11 -5.96 1.39
C ARG A 425 -3.45 -5.95 0.67
N ASN A 426 -3.48 -5.34 -0.51
CA ASN A 426 -4.64 -5.27 -1.40
C ASN A 426 -5.90 -4.64 -0.74
N GLN A 427 -5.70 -3.59 0.05
CA GLN A 427 -6.76 -2.78 0.65
C GLN A 427 -6.56 -1.30 0.35
N VAL A 428 -7.63 -0.51 0.46
CA VAL A 428 -7.56 0.96 0.52
C VAL A 428 -8.03 1.44 1.88
N TYR A 429 -7.21 2.23 2.54
CA TYR A 429 -7.51 2.94 3.77
C TYR A 429 -7.89 4.38 3.45
N HIS A 430 -9.15 4.75 3.67
CA HIS A 430 -9.68 6.09 3.46
C HIS A 430 -9.98 6.77 4.80
N ALA A 431 -9.37 7.92 5.03
CA ALA A 431 -9.74 8.82 6.12
C ALA A 431 -10.49 10.05 5.59
N HIS A 432 -11.56 10.45 6.26
CA HIS A 432 -12.25 11.71 6.04
C HIS A 432 -12.17 12.57 7.30
N ILE A 433 -11.74 13.83 7.16
CA ILE A 433 -11.72 14.81 8.24
C ILE A 433 -13.03 15.60 8.21
N ASP A 434 -13.85 15.47 9.25
CA ASP A 434 -15.10 16.23 9.40
C ASP A 434 -14.83 17.62 9.99
N ALA A 435 -13.96 17.70 11.01
CA ALA A 435 -13.68 18.95 11.73
C ALA A 435 -12.33 18.95 12.47
N PHE A 436 -11.76 20.14 12.66
CA PHE A 436 -10.60 20.39 13.52
C PHE A 436 -11.08 20.86 14.89
N LEU A 437 -11.06 19.97 15.89
CA LEU A 437 -11.62 20.28 17.20
C LEU A 437 -10.66 21.12 18.05
N ARG A 438 -9.35 20.81 18.01
CA ARG A 438 -8.31 21.45 18.84
C ARG A 438 -7.04 21.69 18.03
N MET A 439 -6.16 22.55 18.55
CA MET A 439 -4.79 22.72 18.03
C MET A 439 -4.06 21.38 18.01
N GLY A 440 -3.40 21.05 16.90
CA GLY A 440 -2.51 19.90 16.79
C GLY A 440 -1.18 20.12 17.51
N LEU A 441 -0.20 19.28 17.20
CA LEU A 441 1.13 19.29 17.81
C LEU A 441 2.16 19.97 16.90
N PRO A 442 3.22 20.58 17.42
CA PRO A 442 4.25 21.22 16.59
C PRO A 442 5.16 20.20 15.90
N ASN A 443 5.38 19.05 16.55
CA ASN A 443 6.27 17.97 16.15
C ASN A 443 5.55 16.62 16.29
N ASN A 444 5.96 15.64 15.50
CA ASN A 444 5.49 14.25 15.54
C ASN A 444 6.64 13.33 15.98
N PRO A 445 6.74 12.95 17.27
CA PRO A 445 7.82 12.11 17.78
C PRO A 445 7.92 10.71 17.13
N LEU A 446 6.88 10.26 16.43
CA LEU A 446 6.85 9.02 15.65
C LEU A 446 7.55 9.16 14.29
N ASN A 447 7.99 10.35 13.92
CA ASN A 447 8.78 10.64 12.74
C ASN A 447 10.23 10.91 13.18
N PRO A 448 11.20 10.03 12.84
CA PRO A 448 12.60 10.19 13.28
C PRO A 448 13.27 11.50 12.84
N ALA A 449 12.73 12.17 11.81
CA ALA A 449 13.23 13.45 11.31
C ALA A 449 12.51 14.68 11.91
N ASP A 450 11.59 14.49 12.85
CA ASP A 450 10.78 15.54 13.49
C ASP A 450 10.65 15.30 15.02
N PRO A 451 11.78 15.20 15.75
CA PRO A 451 11.78 14.94 17.19
C PRO A 451 11.12 16.09 17.98
N ASP A 452 10.82 15.82 19.25
CA ASP A 452 10.21 16.82 20.13
C ASP A 452 11.18 17.97 20.46
N ASN A 453 10.63 19.15 20.72
CA ASN A 453 11.40 20.35 21.09
C ASN A 453 11.30 20.61 22.60
N VAL A 454 12.43 20.46 23.30
CA VAL A 454 12.55 20.60 24.76
C VAL A 454 12.13 21.96 25.33
N ASP A 455 12.09 23.01 24.51
CA ASP A 455 11.62 24.34 24.93
C ASP A 455 10.09 24.45 25.00
N ASN A 456 9.37 23.52 24.36
CA ASN A 456 7.91 23.45 24.38
C ASN A 456 7.39 22.73 25.65
N PRO A 457 6.07 22.77 25.92
CA PRO A 457 5.41 21.76 26.74
C PRO A 457 5.60 20.37 26.13
N ASP A 458 5.76 19.37 26.99
CA ASP A 458 6.11 17.99 26.63
C ASP A 458 5.05 17.37 25.69
N ASN A 459 5.50 16.67 24.65
CA ASN A 459 4.60 16.12 23.64
C ASN A 459 3.82 14.88 24.14
N PRO A 460 2.49 14.82 24.01
CA PRO A 460 1.66 13.70 24.51
C PRO A 460 1.68 12.44 23.63
N ILE A 461 2.64 12.31 22.71
CA ILE A 461 2.84 11.14 21.86
C ILE A 461 4.15 10.45 22.22
N ASN A 462 4.07 9.40 23.04
CA ASN A 462 5.17 8.46 23.28
C ASN A 462 5.03 7.23 22.38
N VAL A 463 6.13 6.58 22.06
CA VAL A 463 6.19 5.47 21.10
C VAL A 463 5.63 4.16 21.67
N GLU A 464 5.74 3.99 22.99
CA GLU A 464 5.30 2.85 23.79
C GLU A 464 3.81 2.91 24.19
N ASP A 465 3.16 4.07 23.99
CA ASP A 465 1.75 4.26 24.32
C ASP A 465 0.84 3.37 23.44
N PRO A 466 -0.32 2.90 23.95
CA PRO A 466 -1.40 2.38 23.12
C PRO A 466 -1.92 3.43 22.10
N LEU A 467 -2.64 2.96 21.08
CA LEU A 467 -3.11 3.82 19.98
C LEU A 467 -4.11 4.93 20.37
N LYS A 468 -4.87 4.76 21.45
CA LYS A 468 -5.76 5.80 21.98
C LYS A 468 -4.97 7.06 22.33
N THR A 469 -5.46 8.22 21.89
CA THR A 469 -5.08 9.52 22.44
C THR A 469 -6.09 9.96 23.50
N ASP A 470 -5.63 10.63 24.56
CA ASP A 470 -6.53 11.15 25.60
C ASP A 470 -7.28 12.43 25.19
N PHE A 471 -6.78 13.09 24.14
CA PHE A 471 -7.43 14.24 23.52
C PHE A 471 -7.86 13.87 22.08
N THR A 472 -9.12 14.19 21.75
CA THR A 472 -9.65 14.10 20.40
C THR A 472 -9.36 15.43 19.68
N TYR A 473 -8.30 15.44 18.89
CA TYR A 473 -7.84 16.62 18.16
C TYR A 473 -8.67 16.93 16.90
N LEU A 474 -9.17 15.89 16.24
CA LEU A 474 -9.93 15.93 15.00
C LEU A 474 -11.22 15.11 15.16
N SER A 475 -12.30 15.53 14.51
CA SER A 475 -13.41 14.63 14.18
C SER A 475 -13.10 13.99 12.83
N VAL A 476 -13.05 12.66 12.79
CA VAL A 476 -12.72 11.91 11.58
C VAL A 476 -13.55 10.63 11.44
N SER A 477 -13.87 10.29 10.19
CA SER A 477 -14.44 9.03 9.75
C SER A 477 -13.37 8.22 9.02
N VAL A 478 -13.15 6.95 9.38
CA VAL A 478 -12.22 6.06 8.68
C VAL A 478 -12.97 4.89 8.04
N LYS A 479 -12.58 4.50 6.83
CA LYS A 479 -13.15 3.42 6.03
C LYS A 479 -12.08 2.56 5.37
N VAL A 480 -12.39 1.27 5.27
CA VAL A 480 -11.63 0.31 4.46
C VAL A 480 -12.46 0.00 3.23
N LEU A 481 -11.85 0.13 2.05
CA LEU A 481 -12.45 -0.29 0.79
C LEU A 481 -11.66 -1.47 0.22
N PRO A 482 -12.32 -2.60 -0.10
CA PRO A 482 -11.73 -3.67 -0.89
C PRO A 482 -11.13 -3.13 -2.18
N TRP A 483 -9.87 -3.44 -2.44
CA TRP A 483 -9.18 -3.02 -3.65
C TRP A 483 -9.31 -4.08 -4.75
N THR A 484 -10.28 -3.89 -5.63
CA THR A 484 -10.55 -4.77 -6.77
C THR A 484 -9.86 -4.23 -8.03
N ILE A 485 -10.13 -4.79 -9.22
CA ILE A 485 -9.65 -4.23 -10.49
C ILE A 485 -10.75 -3.57 -11.32
N HIS A 486 -10.33 -2.76 -12.30
CA HIS A 486 -11.14 -1.96 -13.20
C HIS A 486 -11.17 -2.69 -14.54
N SER A 487 -12.37 -3.06 -15.00
CA SER A 487 -12.53 -3.61 -16.34
C SER A 487 -12.21 -2.52 -17.36
N TYR A 488 -11.14 -2.72 -18.13
CA TYR A 488 -10.82 -1.88 -19.26
C TYR A 488 -11.58 -2.37 -20.49
N ARG A 489 -12.10 -1.45 -21.31
CA ARG A 489 -12.34 -1.68 -22.73
C ARG A 489 -11.33 -0.86 -23.52
N TYR A 490 -10.48 -1.52 -24.29
CA TYR A 490 -9.59 -0.91 -25.26
C TYR A 490 -10.16 -1.16 -26.66
N SER A 491 -10.88 -0.16 -27.18
CA SER A 491 -11.37 -0.23 -28.56
C SER A 491 -10.18 -0.20 -29.53
N LEU A 492 -9.70 -1.37 -29.94
CA LEU A 492 -8.76 -1.57 -31.05
C LEU A 492 -9.49 -1.31 -32.38
N THR A 493 -9.79 -0.04 -32.66
CA THR A 493 -10.04 0.42 -34.02
C THR A 493 -8.70 0.72 -34.67
N GLU A 494 -8.37 -0.03 -35.71
CA GLU A 494 -7.16 0.14 -36.52
C GLU A 494 -6.98 1.59 -36.99
N PRO A 495 -5.74 2.11 -37.09
CA PRO A 495 -5.46 3.30 -37.88
C PRO A 495 -5.51 2.96 -39.38
N GLY A 496 -6.72 2.70 -39.88
CA GLY A 496 -6.99 2.46 -41.29
C GLY A 496 -6.79 3.72 -42.13
N THR A 497 -5.59 3.85 -42.70
CA THR A 497 -5.23 4.70 -43.86
C THR A 497 -5.63 6.19 -43.84
N MET A 498 -4.64 7.07 -43.72
CA MET A 498 -4.60 8.30 -44.51
C MET A 498 -3.21 8.46 -45.15
N TYR A 499 -3.18 8.26 -46.47
CA TYR A 499 -2.11 8.53 -47.45
C TYR A 499 -0.66 8.19 -47.09
#